data_AF-A0A1C6DIP8-F1
#
_entry.id   AF-A0A1C6DIP8-F1
#
_cell.length_a   1.000
_cell.length_b   1.000
_cell.length_c   1.000
_cell.angle_alpha   90.00
_cell.angle_beta   90.00
_cell.angle_gamma   90.00
#
_symmetry.space_group_name_H-M   'P 1'
#
loop_
_entity.id
_entity.type
_entity.pdbx_description
1 polymer ?
#
loop_
_entity_poly.entity_id
_entity_poly.type
_entity_poly.pdbx_seq_one_letter_code
_entity_poly.pdbx_strand_id
1 'polypeptide(L)' 'MKMLVESLKRMYKKGTLTKEQIAERVTKGSISVDEYKYITGEKYSNGDVE' A
#
# COMPACT_ATOMS: atom_id res chain seq x y z
N MET A 1 3.47 9.42 -13.43
CA MET A 1 2.22 9.25 -12.66
C MET A 1 1.79 7.79 -12.74
N LYS A 2 1.84 7.03 -11.64
CA LYS A 2 1.30 5.66 -11.61
C LYS A 2 -0.17 5.73 -11.19
N MET A 3 -1.10 5.74 -12.16
CA MET A 3 -2.57 5.82 -11.89
C MET A 3 -3.04 4.81 -10.83
N LEU A 4 -2.36 3.67 -10.75
CA LEU A 4 -2.62 2.62 -9.77
C LEU A 4 -2.51 3.11 -8.32
N VAL A 5 -1.45 3.84 -7.96
CA VAL A 5 -1.21 4.29 -6.57
C VAL A 5 -2.29 5.26 -6.11
N GLU A 6 -2.69 6.20 -6.98
CA GLU A 6 -3.74 7.16 -6.67
C GLU A 6 -5.12 6.51 -6.51
N SER A 7 -5.42 5.49 -7.32
CA SER A 7 -6.63 4.67 -7.14
C SER A 7 -6.60 3.90 -5.83
N LEU A 8 -5.48 3.26 -5.50
CA LEU A 8 -5.32 2.55 -4.22
C LEU A 8 -5.48 3.48 -3.02
N LYS A 9 -4.92 4.69 -3.07
CA LYS A 9 -5.09 5.70 -2.03
C LYS A 9 -6.55 6.12 -1.85
N ARG A 10 -7.29 6.31 -2.95
CA ARG A 10 -8.73 6.59 -2.89
C ARG A 10 -9.52 5.42 -2.30
N MET A 11 -9.22 4.19 -2.72
CA MET A 11 -9.87 2.98 -2.19
C MET A 11 -9.56 2.74 -0.71
N TYR A 12 -8.32 2.97 -0.28
CA TYR A 12 -7.90 2.90 1.13
C TYR A 12 -8.62 3.96 1.97
N LYS A 13 -8.66 5.22 1.51
CA LYS A 13 -9.43 6.30 2.17
C LYS A 13 -10.93 6.00 2.25
N LYS A 14 -11.47 5.25 1.28
CA LYS A 14 -12.88 4.83 1.26
C LYS A 14 -13.14 3.61 2.18
N GLY A 15 -12.10 3.01 2.76
CA GLY A 15 -12.20 1.78 3.56
C GLY A 15 -12.41 0.52 2.73
N THR A 16 -12.29 0.60 1.41
CA THR A 16 -12.44 -0.57 0.50
C THR A 16 -11.19 -1.43 0.48
N LEU A 17 -10.02 -0.85 0.78
CA LEU A 17 -8.76 -1.58 0.94
C LEU A 17 -8.24 -1.42 2.37
N THR A 18 -7.77 -2.52 2.94
CA THR A 18 -7.11 -2.53 4.24
C THR A 18 -5.61 -2.31 4.09
N LYS A 19 -4.96 -1.95 5.19
CA LYS A 19 -3.50 -1.79 5.24
C LYS A 19 -2.76 -3.07 4.82
N GLU A 20 -3.29 -4.24 5.19
CA GLU A 20 -2.76 -5.55 4.82
C GLU A 20 -2.86 -5.81 3.31
N GLN A 21 -3.97 -5.43 2.67
CA GLN A 21 -4.13 -5.56 1.22
C GLN A 21 -3.15 -4.66 0.45
N ILE A 22 -2.84 -3.47 0.98
CA ILE A 22 -1.80 -2.61 0.40
C ILE A 22 -0.42 -3.22 0.64
N ALA A 23 -0.19 -3.83 1.82
CA ALA A 23 1.05 -4.52 2.15
C ALA A 23 1.33 -5.71 1.22
N GLU A 24 0.33 -6.55 0.96
CA GLU A 24 0.43 -7.68 0.04
C GLU A 24 0.81 -7.23 -1.38
N ARG A 25 0.29 -6.07 -1.82
CA ARG A 25 0.68 -5.48 -3.12
C ARG A 25 2.12 -5.01 -3.16
N VAL A 26 2.71 -4.63 -2.02
CA VAL A 26 4.15 -4.35 -1.90
C VAL A 26 4.94 -5.64 -2.03
N THR A 27 4.56 -6.68 -1.28
CA THR A 27 5.19 -8.00 -1.33
C THR A 27 5.13 -8.62 -2.73
N LYS A 28 4.01 -8.43 -3.44
CA LYS A 28 3.81 -8.86 -4.83
C LYS A 28 4.57 -8.00 -5.85
N GLY A 29 5.20 -6.90 -5.43
CA GLY A 29 5.93 -5.97 -6.30
C GLY A 29 5.02 -5.10 -7.18
N SER A 30 3.71 -5.05 -6.91
CA SER A 30 2.77 -4.19 -7.65
C SER A 30 2.91 -2.72 -7.28
N ILE A 31 3.42 -2.42 -6.08
CA ILE A 31 3.76 -1.09 -5.59
C ILE A 31 5.02 -1.17 -4.72
N SER A 32 5.72 -0.04 -4.56
CA SER A 32 6.93 0.06 -3.73
C SER A 32 6.60 0.44 -2.29
N VAL A 33 7.57 0.29 -1.38
CA VAL A 33 7.50 0.73 0.02
C VAL A 33 7.16 2.22 0.15
N ASP A 34 7.73 3.06 -0.73
CA ASP A 34 7.40 4.49 -0.79
C ASP A 34 5.94 4.75 -1.19
N GLU A 35 5.43 3.96 -2.15
CA GLU A 35 4.05 4.05 -2.61
C GLU A 35 3.07 3.59 -1.53
N TYR A 36 3.44 2.56 -0.77
CA TYR A 36 2.70 2.15 0.43
C TYR A 36 2.59 3.30 1.43
N LYS A 37 3.71 3.93 1.78
CA LYS A 37 3.73 5.08 2.70
C LYS A 37 2.89 6.23 2.18
N TYR A 38 2.89 6.46 0.87
CA TYR A 38 2.05 7.49 0.25
C TYR A 38 0.54 7.19 0.32
N ILE A 39 0.16 5.90 0.27
CA ILE A 39 -1.23 5.42 0.35
C ILE A 39 -1.73 5.43 1.80
N THR A 40 -1.00 4.79 2.71
CA THR A 40 -1.41 4.54 4.10
C THR A 40 -1.01 5.67 5.04
N GLY A 41 0.00 6.47 4.68
CA GLY A 41 0.62 7.45 5.59
C GLY A 41 1.60 6.83 6.59
N GLU A 42 1.70 5.49 6.63
CA GLU A 42 2.53 4.77 7.57
C GLU A 42 3.75 4.14 6.87
N LYS A 43 4.85 3.99 7.61
CA LYS A 43 6.00 3.25 7.10
C LYS A 43 5.58 1.79 6.93
N TYR A 44 5.89 1.21 5.77
CA TYR A 44 5.70 -0.21 5.54
C TYR A 44 6.61 -0.97 6.50
N SER A 45 6.02 -1.59 7.52
CA SER A 45 6.62 -2.68 8.29
C SER A 45 5.98 -3.95 7.76
N ASN A 46 6.65 -4.60 6.81
CA ASN A 46 6.40 -6.01 6.57
C ASN A 46 6.84 -6.68 7.87
N GLY A 47 5.88 -7.05 8.72
CA GLY A 47 6.15 -7.69 10.00
C GLY A 47 7.26 -8.70 9.79
N ASP A 48 8.32 -8.55 10.58
CA ASP A 48 9.55 -9.30 10.55
C ASP A 48 9.26 -10.76 10.21
N VAL A 49 9.42 -11.12 8.93
CA VAL A 49 9.53 -12.51 8.51
C VAL A 49 11.02 -12.81 8.67
N GLU A 50 11.37 -13.09 9.93
CA GLU A 50 12.58 -13.85 10.26
C GLU A 50 12.49 -15.26 9.65
#